data_AF-A0A7V4PQG8-F1
#
_entry.id   AF-A0A7V4PQG8-F1
#
_cell.length_a   1.000
_cell.length_b   1.000
_cell.length_c   1.000
_cell.angle_alpha   90.00
_cell.angle_beta   90.00
_cell.angle_gamma   90.00
#
_symmetry.space_group_name_H-M   'P 1'
#
loop_
_entity.id
_entity.type
_entity.pdbx_description
1 polymer ?
#
loop_
_entity_poly.entity_id
_entity_poly.type
_entity_poly.pdbx_seq_one_letter_code
_entity_poly.pdbx_strand_id
1 'polypeptide(L)'
;MFEDLRGFLSHLEGQGQLLRVKEEVDPKYEIAAGIRKTSDVVGPALLFENVKGFPGWRVLGGLFATRRLVALGLGVPQEQMLERYLTLEDKRIPPEMVTAGPVKEVKWTGGQVDLGKLPIVTHASKDCGPYITIGVQVGKDPETRIRNLSIHRMLVLGRDKLSLWAPADHHLGRMILKAEEKGRGLEVATAIGVEPAL
;
A
#
# COMPACT_ATOMS: atom_id res chain seq x y z
N MET A 1 5.60 -14.14 11.59
CA MET A 1 5.42 -13.19 10.48
C MET A 1 4.31 -13.74 9.59
N PHE A 2 3.52 -12.89 8.97
CA PHE A 2 2.36 -13.32 8.20
C PHE A 2 2.78 -13.69 6.78
N GLU A 3 2.04 -14.59 6.12
CA GLU A 3 2.33 -14.92 4.72
C GLU A 3 1.87 -13.80 3.77
N ASP A 4 0.78 -13.13 4.12
CA ASP A 4 0.18 -12.05 3.35
C ASP A 4 -0.65 -11.11 4.24
N LEU A 5 -1.26 -10.09 3.62
CA LEU A 5 -2.16 -9.17 4.31
C LEU A 5 -3.38 -9.87 4.91
N ARG A 6 -3.92 -10.92 4.27
CA ARG A 6 -5.14 -11.60 4.74
C ARG A 6 -4.88 -12.33 6.07
N GLY A 7 -3.70 -12.95 6.19
CA GLY A 7 -3.22 -13.52 7.45
C GLY A 7 -3.10 -12.46 8.55
N PHE A 8 -2.55 -11.28 8.22
CA PHE A 8 -2.46 -10.19 9.19
C PHE A 8 -3.83 -9.64 9.62
N LEU A 9 -4.78 -9.49 8.69
CA LEU A 9 -6.14 -9.06 9.02
C LEU A 9 -6.82 -10.02 10.00
N SER A 10 -6.64 -11.33 9.79
CA SER A 10 -7.17 -12.36 10.70
C SER A 10 -6.55 -12.24 12.09
N HIS A 11 -5.26 -11.92 12.17
CA HIS A 11 -4.58 -11.66 13.44
C HIS A 11 -5.11 -10.40 14.14
N LEU A 12 -5.26 -9.29 13.42
CA LEU A 12 -5.82 -8.05 13.98
C LEU A 12 -7.26 -8.27 14.49
N GLU A 13 -8.08 -9.02 13.77
CA GLU A 13 -9.44 -9.38 14.19
C GLU A 13 -9.43 -10.16 15.51
N GLY A 14 -8.57 -11.18 15.63
CA GLY A 14 -8.39 -11.94 16.88
C GLY A 14 -7.87 -11.12 18.06
N GLN A 15 -7.23 -9.97 17.81
CA GLN A 15 -6.72 -9.06 18.84
C GLN A 15 -7.68 -7.88 19.14
N GLY A 16 -8.85 -7.84 18.50
CA GLY A 16 -9.76 -6.69 18.58
C GLY A 16 -9.14 -5.39 18.04
N GLN A 17 -8.21 -5.51 17.10
CA GLN A 17 -7.48 -4.41 16.45
C GLN A 17 -7.91 -4.18 14.99
N LEU A 18 -8.94 -4.89 14.53
CA LEU A 18 -9.64 -4.66 13.27
C LEU A 18 -11.12 -4.44 13.55
N LEU A 19 -11.68 -3.34 13.04
CA LEU A 19 -13.12 -3.09 13.02
C LEU A 19 -13.63 -3.19 11.58
N ARG A 20 -14.67 -4.00 11.38
CA ARG A 20 -15.36 -4.10 10.09
C ARG A 20 -16.51 -3.10 10.05
N VAL A 21 -16.54 -2.27 9.02
CA VAL A 21 -17.59 -1.28 8.76
C VAL A 21 -18.45 -1.82 7.62
N LYS A 22 -19.73 -2.11 7.92
CA LYS A 22 -20.65 -2.78 6.99
C LYS A 22 -21.61 -1.81 6.31
N GLU A 23 -21.79 -0.65 6.93
CA GLU A 23 -22.52 0.48 6.37
C GLU A 23 -21.89 0.92 5.05
N GLU A 24 -22.72 1.39 4.12
CA GLU A 24 -22.21 1.96 2.87
C GLU A 24 -21.39 3.22 3.19
N VAL A 25 -20.18 3.29 2.64
CA VAL A 25 -19.29 4.46 2.75
C VAL A 25 -18.88 4.98 1.39
N ASP A 26 -18.82 6.30 1.27
CA ASP A 26 -18.29 6.98 0.09
C ASP A 26 -16.75 7.00 0.11
N PRO A 27 -16.06 6.51 -0.94
CA PRO A 27 -14.60 6.61 -1.02
C PRO A 27 -14.12 8.06 -1.10
N LYS A 28 -15.02 9.01 -1.37
CA LYS A 28 -14.76 10.44 -1.25
C LYS A 28 -15.02 10.89 0.20
N TYR A 29 -13.93 11.19 0.90
CA TYR A 29 -13.88 11.76 2.26
C TYR A 29 -14.32 10.85 3.42
N GLU A 30 -15.37 10.04 3.30
CA GLU A 30 -15.90 9.29 4.46
C GLU A 30 -14.93 8.22 4.97
N ILE A 31 -14.35 7.44 4.06
CA ILE A 31 -13.28 6.47 4.42
C ILE A 31 -12.13 7.18 5.12
N ALA A 32 -11.69 8.32 4.59
CA ALA A 32 -10.59 9.09 5.15
C ALA A 32 -10.94 9.68 6.54
N ALA A 33 -12.18 10.14 6.72
CA ALA A 33 -12.68 10.62 8.01
C ALA A 33 -12.73 9.50 9.05
N GLY A 34 -13.15 8.29 8.67
CA GLY A 34 -13.11 7.11 9.52
C GLY A 34 -11.68 6.80 9.98
N ILE A 35 -10.73 6.71 9.05
CA ILE A 35 -9.30 6.48 9.35
C ILE A 35 -8.75 7.56 10.29
N ARG A 36 -9.07 8.84 10.02
CA ARG A 36 -8.65 9.95 10.86
C ARG A 36 -9.20 9.81 12.28
N LYS A 37 -10.48 9.48 12.41
CA LYS A 37 -11.12 9.28 13.72
C LYS A 37 -10.46 8.15 14.51
N THR A 38 -10.10 7.03 13.87
CA THR A 38 -9.40 5.96 14.60
C THR A 38 -8.03 6.40 15.06
N SER A 39 -7.33 7.18 14.24
CA SER A 39 -6.00 7.71 14.59
C SER A 39 -6.08 8.67 15.80
N ASP A 40 -7.10 9.54 15.83
CA ASP A 40 -7.31 10.50 16.93
C ASP A 40 -7.60 9.83 18.28
N VAL A 41 -8.17 8.61 18.27
CA VAL A 41 -8.52 7.87 19.49
C VAL A 41 -7.62 6.65 19.72
N VAL A 42 -6.54 6.49 18.96
CA VAL A 42 -5.63 5.33 19.00
C VAL A 42 -6.41 4.01 18.86
N GLY A 43 -7.34 3.99 17.91
CA GLY A 43 -8.28 2.91 17.65
C GLY A 43 -7.74 1.82 16.71
N PRO A 44 -8.61 0.86 16.35
CA PRO A 44 -8.26 -0.26 15.46
C PRO A 44 -8.07 0.21 13.99
N ALA A 45 -7.52 -0.69 13.17
CA ALA A 45 -7.63 -0.57 11.72
C ALA A 45 -9.09 -0.77 11.27
N LEU A 46 -9.46 -0.21 10.11
CA LEU A 46 -10.81 -0.29 9.57
C LEU A 46 -10.83 -1.09 8.28
N LEU A 47 -11.73 -2.06 8.18
CA LEU A 47 -12.07 -2.73 6.93
C LEU A 47 -13.48 -2.30 6.50
N PHE A 48 -13.55 -1.47 5.48
CA PHE A 48 -14.82 -1.03 4.88
C PHE A 48 -15.29 -2.07 3.87
N GLU A 49 -16.44 -2.69 4.13
CA GLU A 49 -16.93 -3.83 3.36
C GLU A 49 -17.96 -3.47 2.28
N ASN A 50 -18.55 -2.28 2.38
CA ASN A 50 -19.54 -1.77 1.43
C ASN A 50 -19.13 -0.38 0.93
N VAL A 51 -18.50 -0.33 -0.25
CA VAL A 51 -18.00 0.92 -0.82
C VAL A 51 -18.92 1.38 -1.95
N LYS A 52 -19.50 2.57 -1.78
CA LYS A 52 -20.47 3.15 -2.70
C LYS A 52 -19.92 3.23 -4.12
N GLY A 53 -20.64 2.61 -5.06
CA GLY A 53 -20.26 2.56 -6.48
C GLY A 53 -19.23 1.48 -6.84
N PHE A 54 -18.74 0.69 -5.87
CA PHE A 54 -17.72 -0.34 -6.07
C PHE A 54 -18.17 -1.69 -5.46
N PRO A 55 -19.19 -2.36 -6.05
CA PRO A 55 -19.70 -3.61 -5.51
C PRO A 55 -18.62 -4.70 -5.46
N GLY A 56 -18.54 -5.42 -4.34
CA GLY A 56 -17.56 -6.48 -4.11
C GLY A 56 -16.16 -5.99 -3.72
N TRP A 57 -15.89 -4.68 -3.81
CA TRP A 57 -14.65 -4.12 -3.32
C TRP A 57 -14.70 -3.86 -1.82
N ARG A 58 -13.52 -3.96 -1.19
CA ARG A 58 -13.29 -3.60 0.21
C ARG A 58 -12.09 -2.70 0.30
N VAL A 59 -12.10 -1.77 1.24
CA VAL A 59 -10.98 -0.84 1.48
C VAL A 59 -10.49 -1.02 2.90
N LEU A 60 -9.19 -1.26 3.05
CA LEU A 60 -8.51 -1.30 4.34
C LEU A 60 -7.90 0.08 4.61
N GLY A 61 -8.10 0.58 5.82
CA GLY A 61 -7.57 1.86 6.27
C GLY A 61 -6.98 1.79 7.67
N GLY A 62 -6.04 2.69 7.97
CA GLY A 62 -5.49 2.83 9.32
C GLY A 62 -4.56 1.71 9.77
N LEU A 63 -4.04 0.88 8.86
CA LEU A 63 -3.19 -0.28 9.18
C LEU A 63 -1.93 0.07 10.00
N PHE A 64 -1.42 1.30 9.85
CA PHE A 64 -0.24 1.81 10.56
C PHE A 64 -0.55 3.06 11.39
N ALA A 65 -1.82 3.25 11.78
CA ALA A 65 -2.29 4.45 12.47
C ALA A 65 -1.75 4.57 13.91
N THR A 66 -1.32 3.48 14.53
CA THR A 66 -0.84 3.44 15.91
C THR A 66 0.44 2.61 16.01
N ARG A 67 1.29 2.92 17.00
CA ARG A 67 2.49 2.12 17.29
C ARG A 67 2.15 0.66 17.58
N ARG A 68 1.01 0.41 18.22
CA ARG A 68 0.51 -0.94 18.50
C ARG A 68 0.28 -1.72 17.21
N LEU A 69 -0.37 -1.13 16.21
CA LEU A 69 -0.63 -1.81 14.93
C LEU A 69 0.67 -2.11 14.17
N VAL A 70 1.64 -1.19 14.19
CA VAL A 70 2.97 -1.41 13.60
C VAL A 70 3.70 -2.56 14.31
N ALA A 71 3.69 -2.58 15.64
CA ALA A 71 4.33 -3.64 16.43
C ALA A 71 3.69 -5.03 16.18
N LEU A 72 2.36 -5.08 16.04
CA LEU A 72 1.65 -6.30 15.66
C LEU A 72 2.06 -6.79 14.27
N GLY A 73 2.29 -5.88 13.31
CA GLY A 73 2.85 -6.22 11.99
C GLY A 73 4.22 -6.87 12.08
N LEU A 74 5.07 -6.40 13.00
CA LEU A 74 6.38 -6.99 13.29
C LEU A 74 6.31 -8.25 14.17
N GLY A 75 5.13 -8.64 14.64
CA GLY A 75 4.89 -9.83 15.46
C GLY A 75 5.50 -9.74 16.87
N VAL A 76 5.64 -8.54 17.43
CA VAL A 76 6.23 -8.31 18.76
C VAL A 76 5.38 -7.36 19.61
N PRO A 77 5.54 -7.40 20.96
CA PRO A 77 5.01 -6.34 21.82
C PRO A 77 5.53 -4.96 21.43
N GLN A 78 4.76 -3.91 21.70
CA GLN A 78 5.08 -2.54 21.29
C GLN A 78 6.43 -2.05 21.84
N GLU A 79 6.79 -2.48 23.04
CA GLU A 79 8.02 -2.11 23.75
C GLU A 79 9.26 -2.70 23.07
N GLN A 80 9.11 -3.80 22.34
CA GLN A 80 10.20 -4.50 21.64
C GLN A 80 10.30 -4.12 20.16
N MET A 81 9.40 -3.25 19.67
CA MET A 81 9.29 -2.90 18.25
C MET A 81 10.61 -2.36 17.67
N LEU A 82 11.24 -1.42 18.38
CA LEU A 82 12.49 -0.79 17.93
C LEU A 82 13.66 -1.78 17.95
N GLU A 83 13.80 -2.54 19.04
CA GLU A 83 14.83 -3.57 19.16
C GLU A 83 14.70 -4.63 18.06
N ARG A 84 13.46 -5.06 17.78
CA ARG A 84 13.16 -6.01 16.70
C ARG A 84 13.59 -5.49 15.34
N TYR A 85 13.26 -4.23 15.02
CA TYR A 85 13.67 -3.61 13.76
C TYR A 85 15.20 -3.56 13.63
N LEU A 86 15.88 -2.99 14.62
CA LEU A 86 17.34 -2.82 14.60
C LEU A 86 18.09 -4.15 14.52
N THR A 87 17.58 -5.19 15.19
CA THR A 87 18.19 -6.53 15.17
C THR A 87 18.10 -7.21 13.79
N LEU A 88 17.14 -6.80 12.96
CA LEU A 88 16.84 -7.42 11.67
C LEU A 88 17.29 -6.60 10.45
N GLU A 89 17.54 -5.29 10.61
CA GLU A 89 17.88 -4.37 9.52
C GLU A 89 19.05 -4.85 8.63
N ASP A 90 20.06 -5.45 9.25
CA ASP A 90 21.25 -6.00 8.57
C ASP A 90 21.14 -7.51 8.28
N LYS A 91 20.09 -8.19 8.75
CA LYS A 91 19.85 -9.63 8.56
C LYS A 91 18.93 -9.87 7.37
N ARG A 92 19.36 -9.44 6.19
CA ARG A 92 18.56 -9.49 4.96
C ARG A 92 18.50 -10.91 4.41
N ILE A 93 17.29 -11.37 4.11
CA ILE A 93 17.03 -12.64 3.43
C ILE A 93 16.59 -12.30 1.99
N PRO A 94 17.30 -12.79 0.95
CA PRO A 94 16.89 -12.58 -0.43
C PRO A 94 15.49 -13.16 -0.70
N PRO A 95 14.63 -12.48 -1.49
CA PRO A 95 13.34 -13.02 -1.84
C PRO A 95 13.49 -14.22 -2.79
N GLU A 96 12.60 -15.20 -2.64
CA GLU A 96 12.49 -16.33 -3.57
C GLU A 96 11.62 -15.96 -4.76
N MET A 97 12.06 -16.34 -5.96
CA MET A 97 11.33 -16.08 -7.19
C MET A 97 10.28 -17.18 -7.41
N VAL A 98 9.00 -16.79 -7.41
CA VAL A 98 7.87 -17.69 -7.70
C VAL A 98 7.21 -17.35 -9.03
N THR A 99 6.58 -18.35 -9.67
CA THR A 99 5.95 -18.19 -10.99
C THR A 99 4.46 -17.79 -10.90
N ALA A 100 3.79 -18.15 -9.80
CA ALA A 100 2.38 -17.92 -9.54
C ALA A 100 2.14 -17.24 -8.19
N GLY A 101 0.94 -16.72 -7.98
CA GLY A 101 0.50 -16.14 -6.70
C GLY A 101 -0.91 -15.53 -6.81
N PRO A 102 -1.62 -15.35 -5.69
CA PRO A 102 -3.02 -14.86 -5.68
C PRO A 102 -3.20 -13.50 -6.37
N VAL A 103 -2.17 -12.66 -6.36
CA VAL A 103 -2.15 -11.35 -7.04
C VAL A 103 -2.38 -11.45 -8.55
N LYS A 104 -2.25 -12.64 -9.16
CA LYS A 104 -2.45 -12.89 -10.59
C LYS A 104 -3.82 -13.49 -10.94
N GLU A 105 -4.73 -13.65 -9.97
CA GLU A 105 -6.08 -14.23 -10.18
C GLU A 105 -6.93 -13.39 -11.15
N VAL A 106 -6.84 -12.06 -11.06
CA VAL A 106 -7.53 -11.12 -11.95
C VAL A 106 -6.48 -10.35 -12.74
N LYS A 107 -6.64 -10.30 -14.07
CA LYS A 107 -5.72 -9.59 -14.97
C LYS A 107 -6.51 -8.69 -15.90
N TRP A 108 -6.16 -7.40 -15.90
CA TRP A 108 -6.62 -6.44 -16.88
C TRP A 108 -5.41 -5.94 -17.67
N THR A 109 -5.44 -6.12 -18.98
CA THR A 109 -4.33 -5.72 -19.87
C THR A 109 -4.84 -4.85 -21.00
N GLY A 110 -3.95 -4.01 -21.56
CA GLY A 110 -4.25 -3.11 -22.66
C GLY A 110 -5.54 -2.30 -22.42
N GLY A 111 -6.48 -2.40 -23.35
CA GLY A 111 -7.77 -1.71 -23.30
C GLY A 111 -8.71 -2.14 -22.15
N GLN A 112 -8.34 -3.08 -21.30
CA GLN A 112 -9.12 -3.42 -20.09
C GLN A 112 -8.69 -2.62 -18.86
N VAL A 113 -7.49 -2.01 -18.89
CA VAL A 113 -6.95 -1.23 -17.76
C VAL A 113 -7.80 0.01 -17.55
N ASP A 114 -8.28 0.19 -16.32
CA ASP A 114 -9.04 1.36 -15.92
C ASP A 114 -8.96 1.51 -14.39
N LEU A 115 -8.28 2.55 -13.94
CA LEU A 115 -8.13 2.92 -12.53
C LEU A 115 -9.46 3.31 -11.89
N GLY A 116 -10.44 3.74 -12.69
CA GLY A 116 -11.80 4.04 -12.23
C GLY A 116 -12.59 2.80 -11.77
N LYS A 117 -12.07 1.59 -12.00
CA LYS A 117 -12.63 0.34 -11.46
C LYS A 117 -12.25 0.08 -10.00
N LEU A 118 -11.29 0.84 -9.47
CA LEU A 118 -10.77 0.70 -8.12
C LEU A 118 -11.36 1.78 -7.20
N PRO A 119 -11.73 1.46 -5.94
CA PRO A 119 -12.24 2.43 -4.97
C PRO A 119 -11.11 3.31 -4.40
N ILE A 120 -10.44 4.09 -5.24
CA ILE A 120 -9.33 4.96 -4.82
C ILE A 120 -9.90 6.15 -4.03
N VAL A 121 -9.33 6.38 -2.85
CA VAL A 121 -9.88 7.31 -1.86
C VAL A 121 -9.48 8.76 -2.19
N THR A 122 -10.43 9.69 -2.06
CA THR A 122 -10.13 11.13 -2.00
C THR A 122 -10.13 11.55 -0.53
N HIS A 123 -9.00 12.04 -0.01
CA HIS A 123 -8.83 12.19 1.44
C HIS A 123 -9.35 13.52 1.98
N ALA A 124 -9.17 14.59 1.23
CA ALA A 124 -9.55 15.94 1.65
C ALA A 124 -10.22 16.72 0.53
N SER A 125 -11.05 17.70 0.90
CA SER A 125 -11.78 18.55 -0.05
C SER A 125 -10.88 19.35 -0.99
N LYS A 126 -9.62 19.58 -0.60
CA LYS A 126 -8.61 20.29 -1.38
C LYS A 126 -7.64 19.37 -2.13
N ASP A 127 -7.81 18.04 -2.05
CA ASP A 127 -7.03 17.14 -2.88
C ASP A 127 -7.40 17.35 -4.36
N CYS A 128 -6.39 17.23 -5.24
CA CYS A 128 -6.59 17.34 -6.69
C CYS A 128 -7.32 16.14 -7.30
N GLY A 129 -7.61 15.10 -6.49
CA GLY A 129 -8.30 13.89 -6.91
C GLY A 129 -8.00 12.70 -5.98
N PRO A 130 -8.40 11.48 -6.39
CA PRO A 130 -8.14 10.26 -5.64
C PRO A 130 -6.65 9.91 -5.57
N TYR A 131 -6.21 9.39 -4.42
CA TYR A 131 -4.82 8.99 -4.19
C TYR A 131 -4.68 7.53 -3.76
N ILE A 132 -3.70 6.86 -4.34
CA ILE A 132 -3.10 5.68 -3.71
C ILE A 132 -2.04 6.19 -2.73
N THR A 133 -2.17 5.86 -1.45
CA THR A 133 -1.32 6.40 -0.36
C THR A 133 -0.21 5.48 0.09
N ILE A 134 -0.42 4.16 -0.01
CA ILE A 134 0.56 3.12 0.35
C ILE A 134 0.83 2.25 -0.87
N GLY A 135 1.25 2.88 -1.97
CA GLY A 135 1.70 2.17 -3.16
C GLY A 135 3.17 1.81 -3.01
N VAL A 136 3.48 0.53 -2.79
CA VAL A 136 4.86 0.04 -2.76
C VAL A 136 5.35 -0.03 -4.20
N GLN A 137 6.13 0.96 -4.60
CA GLN A 137 6.76 1.04 -5.91
C GLN A 137 7.99 0.16 -5.95
N VAL A 138 7.96 -0.78 -6.89
CA VAL A 138 9.08 -1.67 -7.21
C VAL A 138 9.72 -1.17 -8.49
N GLY A 139 10.89 -0.54 -8.36
CA GLY A 139 11.75 -0.15 -9.47
C GLY A 139 12.89 -1.14 -9.65
N LYS A 140 13.32 -1.38 -10.89
CA LYS A 140 14.52 -2.19 -11.17
C LYS A 140 15.56 -1.35 -11.88
N ASP A 141 16.71 -1.14 -11.23
CA ASP A 141 17.79 -0.31 -11.78
C ASP A 141 18.16 -0.80 -13.19
N PRO A 142 18.21 0.10 -14.19
CA PRO A 142 18.43 -0.27 -15.57
C PRO A 142 19.85 -0.80 -15.84
N GLU A 143 20.80 -0.61 -14.92
CA GLU A 143 22.20 -1.01 -15.03
C GLU A 143 22.53 -2.16 -14.10
N THR A 144 22.34 -1.95 -12.80
CA THR A 144 22.74 -2.94 -11.76
C THR A 144 21.74 -4.08 -11.64
N ARG A 145 20.52 -3.91 -12.18
CA ARG A 145 19.39 -4.85 -12.07
C ARG A 145 18.89 -5.07 -10.63
N ILE A 146 19.44 -4.33 -9.66
CA ILE A 146 18.99 -4.31 -8.27
C ILE A 146 17.59 -3.69 -8.20
N ARG A 147 16.72 -4.27 -7.38
CA ARG A 147 15.37 -3.75 -7.15
C ARG A 147 15.35 -2.81 -5.95
N ASN A 148 14.62 -1.72 -6.08
CA ASN A 148 14.26 -0.85 -4.96
C ASN A 148 12.76 -0.97 -4.70
N LEU A 149 12.40 -1.03 -3.41
CA LEU A 149 11.04 -0.86 -2.92
C LEU A 149 10.96 0.48 -2.19
N SER A 150 9.91 1.24 -2.45
CA SER A 150 9.66 2.53 -1.81
C SER A 150 8.17 2.83 -1.78
N ILE A 151 7.68 3.50 -0.74
CA ILE A 151 6.27 3.88 -0.62
C ILE A 151 6.06 5.25 -1.26
N HIS A 152 5.11 5.35 -2.19
CA HIS A 152 4.78 6.60 -2.84
C HIS A 152 3.28 6.89 -2.80
N ARG A 153 2.96 8.18 -2.64
CA ARG A 153 1.63 8.74 -2.89
C ARG A 153 1.48 9.01 -4.39
N MET A 154 0.39 8.53 -4.99
CA MET A 154 0.14 8.64 -6.43
C MET A 154 -1.26 9.17 -6.72
N LEU A 155 -1.35 10.32 -7.40
CA LEU A 155 -2.62 10.92 -7.82
C LEU A 155 -3.13 10.22 -9.07
N VAL A 156 -4.41 9.90 -9.13
CA VAL A 156 -5.07 9.46 -10.36
C VAL A 156 -5.22 10.65 -11.32
N LEU A 157 -4.54 10.58 -12.47
CA LEU A 157 -4.58 11.62 -13.51
C LEU A 157 -5.50 11.25 -14.68
N GLY A 158 -5.89 9.99 -14.79
CA GLY A 158 -6.77 9.50 -15.85
C GLY A 158 -7.03 8.02 -15.71
N ARG A 159 -7.58 7.43 -16.77
CA ARG A 159 -7.96 6.01 -16.84
C ARG A 159 -6.81 5.06 -16.54
N ASP A 160 -5.61 5.34 -17.02
CA ASP A 160 -4.44 4.48 -16.96
C ASP A 160 -3.16 5.25 -16.57
N LYS A 161 -3.33 6.43 -15.97
CA LYS A 161 -2.23 7.35 -15.64
C LYS A 161 -2.27 7.76 -14.18
N LEU A 162 -1.12 7.61 -13.52
CA LEU A 162 -0.86 8.06 -12.15
C LEU A 162 0.24 9.13 -12.16
N SER A 163 0.18 10.07 -11.22
CA SER A 163 1.35 10.90 -10.88
C SER A 163 2.27 10.11 -9.96
N LEU A 164 3.57 10.38 -10.02
CA LEU A 164 4.53 9.86 -9.07
C LEU A 164 5.53 10.97 -8.72
N TRP A 165 5.63 11.29 -7.44
CA TRP A 165 6.69 12.15 -6.94
C TRP A 165 7.87 11.27 -6.51
N ALA A 166 8.96 11.31 -7.27
CA ALA A 166 10.18 10.54 -7.02
C ALA A 166 11.41 11.46 -7.14
N PRO A 167 11.81 12.12 -6.03
CA PRO A 167 12.98 12.99 -5.99
C PRO A 167 14.29 12.31 -6.42
N ALA A 168 15.17 13.05 -7.08
CA ALA A 168 16.45 12.55 -7.61
C ALA A 168 17.45 12.12 -6.53
N ASP A 169 17.28 12.55 -5.30
CA ASP A 169 18.09 12.13 -4.14
C ASP A 169 17.66 10.75 -3.60
N HIS A 170 16.49 10.24 -3.98
CA HIS A 170 15.99 8.91 -3.60
C HIS A 170 16.33 7.84 -4.67
N HIS A 171 16.41 6.57 -4.25
CA HIS A 171 16.76 5.46 -5.15
C HIS A 171 15.86 5.36 -6.39
N LEU A 172 14.54 5.42 -6.24
CA LEU A 172 13.61 5.33 -7.37
C LEU A 172 13.79 6.50 -8.36
N GLY A 173 13.96 7.73 -7.87
CA GLY A 173 14.19 8.90 -8.72
C GLY A 173 15.49 8.79 -9.51
N ARG A 174 16.58 8.31 -8.89
CA ARG A 174 17.85 8.01 -9.60
C ARG A 174 17.64 6.97 -10.70
N MET A 175 16.88 5.91 -10.43
CA MET A 175 16.59 4.88 -11.44
C MET A 175 15.77 5.43 -12.62
N ILE A 176 14.82 6.34 -12.35
CA ILE A 176 14.04 7.04 -13.39
C ILE A 176 14.97 7.87 -14.27
N LEU A 177 15.82 8.71 -13.68
CA LEU A 177 16.77 9.55 -14.42
C LEU A 177 17.69 8.72 -15.32
N LYS A 178 18.27 7.63 -14.79
CA LYS A 178 19.11 6.71 -15.58
C LYS A 178 18.37 6.06 -16.76
N ALA A 179 17.06 5.82 -16.63
CA ALA A 179 16.26 5.28 -17.72
C ALA A 179 15.97 6.36 -18.76
N GLU A 180 15.64 7.57 -18.33
CA GLU A 180 15.38 8.74 -19.17
C GLU A 180 16.61 9.16 -20.00
N GLU A 181 17.81 9.11 -19.41
CA GLU A 181 19.09 9.28 -20.12
C GLU A 181 19.27 8.31 -21.30
N LYS A 182 18.59 7.16 -21.25
CA LYS A 182 18.59 6.12 -22.30
C LYS A 182 17.36 6.22 -23.20
N GLY A 183 16.61 7.32 -23.13
CA GLY A 183 15.44 7.58 -23.96
C GLY A 183 14.25 6.67 -23.68
N ARG A 184 14.15 6.07 -22.49
CA ARG A 184 13.05 5.15 -22.13
C ARG A 184 12.52 5.40 -20.72
N GLY A 185 11.26 5.07 -20.48
CA GLY A 185 10.71 5.04 -19.13
C GLY A 185 11.29 3.90 -18.29
N LEU A 186 11.31 4.07 -16.97
CA LEU A 186 11.62 3.00 -16.03
C LEU A 186 10.43 2.05 -15.90
N GLU A 187 10.66 0.75 -16.06
CA GLU A 187 9.65 -0.27 -15.75
C GLU A 187 9.46 -0.35 -14.23
N VAL A 188 8.21 -0.18 -13.79
CA VAL A 188 7.83 -0.22 -12.37
C VAL A 188 6.62 -1.12 -12.16
N ALA A 189 6.47 -1.60 -10.94
CA ALA A 189 5.23 -2.22 -10.47
C ALA A 189 4.79 -1.54 -9.16
N THR A 190 3.50 -1.24 -9.05
CA THR A 190 2.90 -0.79 -7.79
C THR A 190 2.24 -1.97 -7.11
N ALA A 191 2.75 -2.38 -5.95
CA ALA A 191 2.10 -3.37 -5.10
C ALA A 191 1.26 -2.66 -4.02
N ILE A 192 0.02 -3.11 -3.83
CA ILE A 192 -0.92 -2.60 -2.81
C ILE A 192 -1.46 -3.80 -2.06
N GLY A 193 -1.58 -3.67 -0.73
CA GLY A 193 -2.07 -4.74 0.13
C GLY A 193 -1.07 -5.88 0.32
N VAL A 194 0.20 -5.51 0.47
CA VAL A 194 1.31 -6.44 0.78
C VAL A 194 1.29 -6.88 2.24
N GLU A 195 2.11 -7.87 2.58
CA GLU A 195 2.41 -8.22 3.97
C GLU A 195 2.92 -6.97 4.73
N PRO A 196 2.45 -6.73 5.98
CA PRO A 196 2.66 -5.46 6.68
C PRO A 196 4.11 -5.14 7.08
N ALA A 197 5.02 -6.11 7.11
CA ALA A 197 6.43 -5.89 7.44
C ALA A 197 7.30 -5.64 6.19
N LEU A 198 6.73 -5.70 4.97
CA LEU A 198 7.37 -5.29 3.72
C LEU A 198 7.44 -3.77 3.56
#